data_AF-A0A2D2LY31-F1
#
_entry.id   AF-A0A2D2LY31-F1
#
_cell.length_a   1.000
_cell.length_b   1.000
_cell.length_c   1.000
_cell.angle_alpha   90.00
_cell.angle_beta   90.00
_cell.angle_gamma   90.00
#
_symmetry.space_group_name_H-M   'P 1'
#
loop_
_entity.id
_entity.type
_entity.pdbx_description
1 polymer ?
#
loop_
_entity_poly.entity_id
_entity_poly.type
_entity_poly.pdbx_seq_one_letter_code
_entity_poly.pdbx_strand_id
1 'polypeptide(L)'
;MTAVTYNIRLDQELRDEAFEVLDSYGLTPSQAIKLFLKQVAKTRTVPLTFDYQKDYQLSPQGEHLLRQTIQEFDNGEYETFATMDDFNEAVAQVAK
;
A
#
# COMPACT_ATOMS: atom_id res chain seq x y z
N MET A 1 -16.00 -24.15 -2.00
CA MET A 1 -14.80 -23.31 -1.82
C MET A 1 -13.62 -24.06 -2.41
N THR A 2 -12.98 -23.53 -3.44
CA THR A 2 -11.77 -24.10 -4.03
C THR A 2 -10.57 -23.78 -3.13
N ALA A 3 -9.92 -24.81 -2.60
CA ALA A 3 -8.68 -24.65 -1.87
C ALA A 3 -7.51 -24.60 -2.87
N VAL A 4 -6.63 -23.60 -2.70
CA VAL A 4 -5.41 -23.45 -3.52
C VAL A 4 -4.21 -23.57 -2.59
N THR A 5 -3.20 -24.31 -3.01
CA THR A 5 -1.94 -24.47 -2.27
C THR A 5 -0.97 -23.37 -2.67
N TYR A 6 -0.37 -22.71 -1.68
CA TYR A 6 0.66 -21.69 -1.88
C TYR A 6 2.00 -22.19 -1.35
N ASN A 7 3.02 -22.23 -2.20
CA ASN A 7 4.37 -22.65 -1.84
C ASN A 7 5.27 -21.42 -1.81
N ILE A 8 5.99 -21.22 -0.70
CA ILE A 8 6.92 -20.10 -0.49
C ILE A 8 8.31 -20.68 -0.28
N ARG A 9 9.32 -20.11 -0.93
CA ARG A 9 10.73 -20.37 -0.59
C ARG A 9 11.15 -19.42 0.53
N LEU A 10 11.71 -19.97 1.60
CA LEU A 10 12.25 -19.20 2.72
C LEU A 10 13.66 -19.69 3.03
N ASP A 11 14.52 -18.78 3.46
CA ASP A 11 15.79 -19.11 4.05
C ASP A 11 15.59 -19.86 5.37
N GLN A 12 16.53 -20.76 5.69
CA GLN A 12 16.39 -21.63 6.85
C GLN A 12 16.37 -20.86 8.18
N GLU A 13 17.26 -19.89 8.35
CA GLU A 13 17.35 -19.06 9.55
C GLU A 13 16.05 -18.27 9.77
N LEU A 14 15.56 -17.60 8.70
CA LEU A 14 14.30 -16.87 8.74
C LEU A 14 13.11 -17.76 9.10
N ARG A 15 13.05 -18.98 8.55
CA ARG A 15 12.01 -19.96 8.89
C ARG A 15 12.03 -20.27 10.38
N ASP A 16 13.20 -20.61 10.91
CA ASP A 16 13.33 -21.09 12.28
C ASP A 16 12.99 -19.97 13.28
N GLU A 17 13.51 -18.76 13.09
CA GLU A 17 13.20 -17.60 13.92
C GLU A 17 11.72 -17.21 13.86
N ALA A 18 11.14 -17.10 12.65
CA ALA A 18 9.75 -16.72 12.50
C ALA A 18 8.80 -17.77 13.08
N PHE A 19 9.12 -19.05 12.94
CA PHE A 19 8.25 -20.13 13.40
C PHE A 19 8.26 -20.25 14.92
N GLU A 20 9.40 -20.02 15.58
CA GLU A 20 9.48 -19.95 17.04
C GLU A 20 8.59 -18.84 17.60
N VAL A 21 8.64 -17.65 16.99
CA VAL A 21 7.77 -16.53 17.37
C VAL A 21 6.31 -16.90 17.19
N LEU A 22 5.93 -17.46 16.04
CA LEU A 22 4.54 -17.85 15.80
C LEU A 22 4.04 -18.93 16.76
N ASP A 23 4.89 -19.90 17.10
CA ASP A 23 4.59 -20.96 18.06
C ASP A 23 4.39 -20.40 19.47
N SER A 24 5.14 -19.36 19.87
CA SER A 24 4.92 -18.65 21.14
C SER A 24 3.53 -17.99 21.23
N TYR A 25 2.93 -17.63 20.10
CA TYR A 25 1.56 -17.13 20.00
C TYR A 25 0.53 -18.26 19.81
N GLY A 26 0.94 -19.53 19.78
CA GLY A 26 0.09 -20.69 19.52
C GLY A 26 -0.46 -20.73 18.09
N LEU A 27 0.23 -20.08 17.14
CA LEU A 27 -0.18 -20.00 15.75
C LEU A 27 0.70 -20.89 14.88
N THR A 28 0.06 -21.70 14.03
CA THR A 28 0.80 -22.39 12.98
C THR A 28 1.22 -21.41 11.87
N PRO A 29 2.35 -21.63 11.18
CA PRO A 29 2.79 -20.79 10.08
C PRO A 29 1.71 -20.57 9.02
N SER A 30 0.98 -21.62 8.64
CA SER A 30 -0.12 -21.52 7.67
C SER A 30 -1.26 -20.64 8.16
N GLN A 31 -1.58 -20.65 9.46
CA GLN A 31 -2.59 -19.76 10.03
C GLN A 31 -2.12 -18.31 10.00
N ALA A 32 -0.87 -18.04 10.36
CA ALA A 32 -0.30 -16.70 10.33
C ALA A 32 -0.30 -16.10 8.92
N ILE A 33 0.14 -16.86 7.92
CA ILE A 33 0.11 -16.42 6.51
C ILE A 33 -1.34 -16.17 6.04
N LYS A 34 -2.29 -17.03 6.43
CA LYS A 34 -3.71 -16.82 6.11
C LYS A 34 -4.27 -15.55 6.75
N LEU A 35 -3.89 -15.24 7.99
CA LEU A 35 -4.29 -14.01 8.68
C LEU A 35 -3.68 -12.78 8.00
N PHE A 36 -2.40 -12.85 7.63
CA PHE A 36 -1.72 -11.79 6.88
C PHE A 36 -2.45 -11.49 5.56
N LEU A 37 -2.69 -12.50 4.73
CA LEU A 37 -3.41 -12.32 3.47
C LEU A 37 -4.84 -11.79 3.67
N LYS A 38 -5.52 -12.24 4.73
CA LYS A 38 -6.86 -11.73 5.09
C LYS A 38 -6.81 -10.24 5.46
N GLN A 39 -5.79 -9.80 6.20
CA GLN A 39 -5.61 -8.41 6.55
C GLN A 39 -5.29 -7.55 5.32
N VAL A 40 -4.42 -8.04 4.43
CA VAL A 40 -4.14 -7.38 3.14
C VAL A 40 -5.41 -7.22 2.32
N ALA A 41 -6.20 -8.29 2.16
CA ALA A 41 -7.45 -8.24 1.41
C ALA A 41 -8.50 -7.31 2.04
N LYS A 42 -8.59 -7.29 3.38
CA LYS A 42 -9.58 -6.47 4.10
C LYS A 42 -9.23 -4.99 4.09
N THR A 43 -7.95 -4.65 4.29
CA THR A 43 -7.50 -3.26 4.41
C THR A 43 -7.09 -2.66 3.08
N ARG A 44 -6.87 -3.49 2.05
CA ARG A 44 -6.23 -3.11 0.77
C ARG A 44 -4.87 -2.46 0.96
N THR A 45 -4.21 -2.74 2.09
CA THR A 45 -2.88 -2.22 2.44
C THR A 45 -2.02 -3.36 2.95
N VAL A 46 -0.70 -3.25 2.80
CA VAL A 46 0.24 -4.23 3.34
C VAL A 46 0.47 -3.90 4.83
N PRO A 47 0.12 -4.78 5.79
CA PRO A 47 0.20 -4.50 7.21
C PRO A 47 1.62 -4.74 7.75
N LEU A 48 2.60 -4.13 7.11
CA LEU A 48 3.98 -4.09 7.55
C LEU A 48 4.33 -2.65 7.86
N THR A 49 4.92 -2.42 9.03
CA THR A 49 5.54 -1.14 9.34
C THR A 49 6.88 -1.09 8.62
N PHE A 50 7.00 -0.18 7.65
CA PHE A 50 8.25 0.09 6.94
C PHE A 50 9.13 1.08 7.73
N ASP A 51 9.07 1.03 9.06
CA ASP A 51 9.71 1.99 9.97
C ASP A 51 11.24 1.91 9.95
N TYR A 52 11.80 0.91 9.26
CA TYR A 52 13.23 0.80 8.97
C TYR A 52 13.70 1.81 7.90
N GLN A 53 12.79 2.39 7.13
CA GLN A 53 13.04 3.52 6.22
C GLN A 53 12.44 4.79 6.81
N LYS A 54 13.12 5.39 7.78
CA LYS A 54 12.74 6.73 8.30
C LYS A 54 12.89 7.86 7.27
N ASP A 55 13.52 7.60 6.14
CA ASP A 55 13.47 8.50 5.00
C ASP A 55 12.34 8.05 4.07
N TYR A 56 11.16 8.65 4.24
CA TYR A 56 10.14 8.69 3.19
C TYR A 56 10.74 9.43 1.99
N GLN A 57 11.57 8.75 1.20
CA GLN A 57 11.95 9.21 -0.12
C GLN A 57 10.75 8.95 -1.01
N LEU A 58 10.08 10.05 -1.39
CA LEU A 58 9.14 10.04 -2.50
C LEU A 58 9.79 9.30 -3.67
N SER A 59 9.02 8.45 -4.35
CA SER A 59 9.53 7.87 -5.60
C SER A 59 9.92 9.03 -6.53
N PRO A 60 10.91 8.86 -7.43
CA PRO A 60 11.31 9.93 -8.36
C PRO A 60 10.13 10.51 -9.15
N GLN A 61 9.13 9.67 -9.43
CA GLN A 61 7.88 10.07 -10.08
C GLN A 61 6.97 10.88 -9.14
N GLY A 62 6.83 10.47 -7.88
CA GLY A 62 6.04 11.19 -6.87
C GLY A 62 6.64 12.56 -6.55
N GLU A 63 7.96 12.68 -6.46
CA GLU A 63 8.62 13.97 -6.26
C GLU A 63 8.40 14.90 -7.45
N HIS A 64 8.54 14.39 -8.68
CA HIS A 64 8.30 15.16 -9.89
C HIS A 64 6.86 15.69 -9.95
N LEU A 65 5.87 14.82 -9.71
CA LEU A 65 4.45 15.19 -9.71
C LEU A 65 4.17 16.28 -8.67
N LEU A 66 4.68 16.13 -7.45
CA LEU A 66 4.48 17.13 -6.40
C LEU A 66 5.14 18.46 -6.73
N ARG A 67 6.36 18.46 -7.30
CA ARG A 67 7.02 19.69 -7.75
C ARG A 67 6.25 20.38 -8.87
N GLN A 68 5.71 19.61 -9.81
CA GLN A 68 4.89 20.13 -10.89
C GLN A 68 3.61 20.76 -10.34
N THR A 69 2.89 20.08 -9.44
CA THR A 69 1.68 20.63 -8.81
C THR A 69 1.98 21.93 -8.05
N ILE A 70 3.10 22.00 -7.31
CA ILE A 70 3.49 23.24 -6.61
C ILE A 70 3.73 24.39 -7.62
N GLN A 71 4.39 24.11 -8.75
CA GLN A 71 4.60 25.10 -9.80
C GLN A 71 3.30 25.56 -10.47
N GLU A 72 2.38 24.63 -10.74
CA GLU A 72 1.05 24.94 -11.29
C GLU A 72 0.27 25.87 -10.34
N PHE A 73 0.32 25.60 -9.03
CA PHE A 73 -0.29 26.47 -8.02
C PHE A 73 0.36 27.86 -7.94
N ASP A 74 1.69 27.95 -7.95
CA ASP A 74 2.42 29.23 -7.92
C ASP A 74 2.18 30.07 -9.19
N ASN A 75 2.04 29.41 -10.33
CA ASN A 75 1.74 30.05 -11.61
C ASN A 75 0.25 30.43 -11.77
N GLY A 76 -0.61 29.99 -10.84
CA GLY A 76 -2.04 30.22 -10.92
C GLY A 76 -2.77 29.29 -11.91
N GLU A 77 -2.12 28.22 -12.35
CA GLU A 77 -2.66 27.17 -13.21
C GLU A 77 -3.46 26.16 -12.38
N TYR A 78 -4.45 26.64 -11.63
CA TYR A 78 -5.37 25.82 -10.88
C TYR A 78 -6.81 26.13 -11.31
N GLU A 79 -7.60 25.08 -11.47
CA GLU A 79 -9.03 25.23 -11.74
C GLU A 79 -9.78 25.31 -10.42
N THR A 80 -10.48 26.43 -10.20
CA THR A 80 -11.43 26.56 -9.09
C THR A 80 -12.82 26.23 -9.57
N PHE A 81 -13.45 25.26 -8.92
CA PHE A 81 -14.83 24.89 -9.16
C PHE A 81 -15.72 25.54 -8.12
N ALA A 82 -16.79 26.20 -8.54
CA ALA A 82 -17.71 26.88 -7.64
C ALA A 82 -18.64 25.90 -6.90
N THR A 83 -18.83 24.70 -7.45
CA THR A 83 -19.72 23.67 -6.90
C THR A 83 -19.13 22.28 -7.06
N MET A 84 -19.57 21.35 -6.22
CA MET A 84 -19.12 19.96 -6.24
C MET A 84 -19.58 19.20 -7.49
N ASP A 85 -20.68 19.62 -8.13
CA ASP A 85 -21.16 19.02 -9.39
C ASP A 85 -20.24 19.38 -10.57
N ASP A 86 -19.77 20.62 -10.64
CA ASP A 86 -18.83 21.12 -11.65
C ASP A 86 -17.46 20.41 -11.57
N PHE A 87 -16.97 20.20 -10.34
CA PHE A 87 -15.77 19.39 -10.09
C PHE A 87 -15.94 17.94 -10.58
N ASN A 88 -17.08 17.31 -10.25
CA ASN A 88 -17.34 15.93 -10.65
C ASN A 88 -17.41 15.77 -12.18
N GLU A 89 -17.97 16.76 -12.89
CA GLU A 89 -18.04 16.75 -14.35
C GLU A 89 -16.65 16.92 -14.98
N ALA A 90 -15.83 17.85 -14.48
CA ALA A 90 -14.47 18.07 -14.96
C ALA A 90 -13.57 16.84 -14.75
N VAL A 91 -13.60 16.25 -13.55
CA VAL A 91 -12.81 15.04 -13.24
C VAL A 91 -13.27 13.84 -14.06
N ALA A 92 -14.57 13.72 -14.33
CA ALA A 92 -15.11 12.64 -15.17
C ALA A 92 -14.67 12.76 -16.65
N GLN A 93 -14.42 13.98 -17.14
CA GLN A 93 -13.88 14.20 -18.49
C GLN A 93 -12.38 13.88 -18.59
N VAL A 94 -11.61 14.15 -17.53
CA VAL A 94 -10.15 13.86 -17.48
C VAL A 94 -9.86 12.37 -17.26
N ALA A 95 -10.75 11.62 -16.62
CA ALA A 95 -10.58 10.20 -16.33
C ALA A 95 -10.91 9.24 -17.51
N LYS A 96 -11.13 9.77 -18.73
CA LYS A 96 -11.57 9.03 -19.92
C LYS A 96 -10.47 8.94 -20.98
#